data_AF-A0A382X576-F1
#
_entry.id   AF-A0A382X576-F1
#
_cell.length_a   1.000
_cell.length_b   1.000
_cell.length_c   1.000
_cell.angle_alpha   90.00
_cell.angle_beta   90.00
_cell.angle_gamma   90.00
#
_symmetry.space_group_name_H-M   'P 1'
#
loop_
_entity.id
_entity.type
_entity.pdbx_description
1 polymer ?
#
loop_
_entity_poly.entity_id
_entity_poly.type
_entity_poly.pdbx_seq_one_letter_code
_entity_poly.pdbx_strand_id
1 'polypeptide(L)' 'MNIPFKPFASLLFGMCLIGFSIGFILGFYIHGQFQTYFYMYAAAPFLGLGSGLIIYGTLYGRNVN' A
#
# COMPACT_ATOMS: atom_id res chain seq x y z
N MET A 1 4.95 23.99 -12.25
CA MET A 1 4.04 22.85 -11.99
C MET A 1 3.86 22.75 -10.48
N ASN A 2 2.76 23.30 -9.94
CA ASN A 2 2.50 23.31 -8.50
C ASN A 2 1.84 21.98 -8.14
N ILE A 3 2.65 20.96 -7.86
CA ILE A 3 2.13 19.65 -7.45
C ILE A 3 1.62 19.84 -6.02
N PRO A 4 0.32 19.72 -5.75
CA PRO A 4 -0.16 19.79 -4.38
C PRO A 4 0.54 18.67 -3.59
N PHE A 5 1.19 19.03 -2.48
CA PHE A 5 2.01 18.10 -1.68
C PHE A 5 1.19 16.95 -1.09
N LYS A 6 -0.12 17.16 -0.95
CA LYS A 6 -1.09 16.25 -0.32
C LYS A 6 -1.32 14.94 -1.12
N PRO A 7 -1.65 14.97 -2.42
CA PRO A 7 -1.73 13.75 -3.23
C PRO A 7 -0.38 13.08 -3.44
N PHE A 8 0.71 13.85 -3.51
CA PHE A 8 2.06 13.28 -3.59
C PHE A 8 2.41 12.47 -2.32
N ALA A 9 2.13 13.00 -1.14
CA ALA A 9 2.31 12.29 0.12
C ALA A 9 1.42 11.03 0.21
N SER A 10 0.17 11.12 -0.28
CA SER A 10 -0.77 9.99 -0.35
C SER A 10 -0.26 8.85 -1.26
N LEU A 11 0.28 9.20 -2.43
CA LEU A 11 0.87 8.24 -3.37
C LEU A 11 2.12 7.57 -2.79
N LEU A 12 3.01 8.37 -2.21
CA LEU A 12 4.26 7.87 -1.63
C LEU A 12 3.97 6.91 -0.46
N PHE A 13 3.05 7.30 0.43
CA PHE A 13 2.66 6.46 1.55
C PHE A 13 1.97 5.16 1.11
N GLY A 14 1.14 5.22 0.05
CA GLY A 14 0.51 4.05 -0.54
C GLY A 14 1.53 3.08 -1.15
N MET A 15 2.53 3.60 -1.87
CA MET A 15 3.64 2.79 -2.42
C MET A 15 4.48 2.14 -1.32
N CYS A 16 4.75 2.85 -0.22
CA CYS A 16 5.46 2.28 0.94
C CYS A 16 4.66 1.13 1.59
N LEU A 17 3.35 1.29 1.76
CA LEU A 17 2.47 0.25 2.31
C LEU A 17 2.41 -1.01 1.42
N ILE A 18 2.33 -0.82 0.10
CA ILE A 18 2.37 -1.93 -0.86
C ILE A 18 3.72 -2.63 -0.81
N GLY A 19 4.82 -1.88 -0.80
CA GLY A 19 6.17 -2.43 -0.68
C GLY A 19 6.38 -3.22 0.62
N PHE A 20 5.85 -2.71 1.74
CA PHE A 20 5.88 -3.40 3.02
C PHE A 20 5.09 -4.71 2.98
N SER A 21 3.89 -4.71 2.40
CA SER A 21 3.07 -5.91 2.25
C SER A 21 3.73 -6.96 1.35
N ILE A 22 4.31 -6.56 0.21
CA ILE A 22 5.03 -7.48 -0.68
C ILE A 22 6.27 -8.04 0.01
N GLY A 23 7.06 -7.20 0.69
CA GLY A 23 8.23 -7.63 1.46
C GLY A 23 7.86 -8.60 2.58
N PHE A 24 6.70 -8.42 3.20
CA PHE A 24 6.17 -9.30 4.22
C PHE A 24 5.78 -10.68 3.66
N ILE A 25 5.10 -10.71 2.50
CA ILE A 25 4.77 -11.95 1.79
C ILE A 25 6.05 -12.67 1.31
N LEU A 26 7.00 -11.94 0.74
CA LEU A 26 8.29 -12.49 0.29
C LEU A 26 9.09 -13.05 1.47
N GLY A 27 9.15 -12.30 2.58
CA GLY A 27 9.79 -12.73 3.82
C GLY A 27 9.17 -14.00 4.38
N PHE A 28 7.84 -14.11 4.36
CA PHE A 28 7.13 -15.33 4.73
C PHE A 28 7.49 -16.52 3.81
N TYR A 29 7.58 -16.28 2.50
CA TYR A 29 7.90 -17.31 1.52
C TYR A 29 9.37 -17.79 1.62
N ILE A 30 10.30 -16.87 1.86
CA ILE A 30 11.74 -17.15 2.00
C ILE A 30 12.06 -17.79 3.35
N HIS A 31 11.35 -17.41 4.42
CA HIS A 31 11.52 -17.98 5.76
C HIS A 31 10.85 -19.35 5.93
N GLY A 32 10.11 -19.82 4.92
CA GLY A 32 9.84 -21.23 4.69
C GLY A 32 9.14 -21.98 5.83
N GLN A 33 7.84 -21.74 6.09
CA GLN A 33 6.97 -22.54 6.97
C GLN A 33 6.81 -22.08 8.44
N PHE A 34 7.06 -20.82 8.81
CA PHE A 34 6.75 -20.37 10.19
C PHE A 34 5.26 -20.03 10.38
N GLN A 35 4.46 -21.09 10.52
CA GLN A 35 3.42 -21.33 11.55
C GLN A 35 2.56 -20.15 12.06
N THR A 36 2.24 -19.13 11.26
CA THR A 36 1.19 -18.16 11.65
C THR A 36 0.53 -17.52 10.43
N TYR A 37 -0.57 -18.12 9.96
CA TYR A 37 -1.39 -17.60 8.86
C TYR A 37 -1.89 -16.16 9.09
N PHE A 38 -1.97 -15.71 10.35
CA PHE A 38 -2.40 -14.37 10.75
C PHE A 38 -1.60 -13.26 10.06
N TYR A 39 -0.29 -13.45 9.96
CA TYR A 39 0.65 -12.52 9.35
C TYR A 39 0.47 -12.45 7.83
N MET A 40 0.17 -13.58 7.18
CA MET A 40 -0.17 -13.63 5.75
C MET A 40 -1.50 -12.90 5.47
N TYR A 41 -2.51 -13.07 6.33
CA TYR A 41 -3.78 -12.35 6.22
C TYR A 41 -3.64 -10.85 6.49
N ALA A 42 -2.70 -10.43 7.35
CA ALA A 42 -2.41 -9.02 7.60
C ALA A 42 -1.84 -8.30 6.36
N ALA A 43 -1.19 -9.02 5.43
CA ALA A 43 -0.68 -8.44 4.19
C ALA A 43 -1.81 -7.94 3.26
N ALA A 44 -2.97 -8.62 3.25
CA ALA A 44 -4.13 -8.27 2.42
C ALA A 44 -4.71 -6.86 2.73
N PRO A 45 -5.02 -6.47 3.98
CA PRO A 45 -5.48 -5.13 4.29
C PRO A 45 -4.41 -4.07 4.08
N PHE A 46 -3.12 -4.36 4.26
CA PHE A 46 -2.06 -3.39 3.91
C PHE A 46 -1.96 -3.15 2.40
N LEU A 47 -2.14 -4.19 1.58
CA LEU A 47 -2.27 -4.07 0.12
C LEU A 47 -3.54 -3.29 -0.27
N GLY A 48 -4.67 -3.62 0.36
CA GLY A 48 -5.94 -2.93 0.13
C GLY A 48 -5.87 -1.44 0.47
N LEU A 49 -5.40 -1.11 1.68
CA LEU A 49 -5.21 0.28 2.11
C LEU A 49 -4.17 1.01 1.25
N GLY A 50 -3.05 0.37 0.92
CA GLY A 50 -2.03 0.94 0.04
C GLY A 50 -2.58 1.28 -1.35
N SER A 51 -3.34 0.37 -1.95
CA SER A 51 -3.98 0.59 -3.25
C SER A 51 -5.05 1.70 -3.21
N GLY A 52 -5.88 1.73 -2.16
CA GLY A 52 -6.88 2.77 -1.95
C GLY A 52 -6.26 4.14 -1.75
N LEU A 53 -5.12 4.23 -1.06
CA LEU A 53 -4.41 5.49 -0.86
C LEU A 53 -3.75 6.02 -2.14
N ILE A 54 -3.29 5.12 -3.02
CA ILE A 54 -2.81 5.47 -4.37
C ILE A 54 -3.97 5.98 -5.21
N ILE A 55 -5.10 5.26 -5.26
CA ILE A 55 -6.29 5.68 -6.01
C ILE A 55 -6.77 7.04 -5.51
N TYR A 56 -6.88 7.22 -4.19
CA TYR A 56 -7.22 8.51 -3.59
C TYR A 56 -6.22 9.59 -3.99
N GLY A 57 -4.91 9.33 -3.90
CA GLY A 57 -3.87 10.27 -4.33
C GLY A 57 -3.98 10.65 -5.82
N THR A 58 -4.38 9.73 -6.69
CA THR A 58 -4.58 10.01 -8.13
C THR A 58 -5.88 10.75 -8.45
N LEU A 59 -6.97 10.50 -7.70
CA LEU A 59 -8.25 11.19 -7.87
C LEU A 59 -8.30 12.52 -7.11
N TYR A 60 -7.47 12.70 -6.09
CA TYR A 60 -7.45 13.89 -5.25
C TYR A 60 -7.02 15.12 -6.07
N GLY A 61 -7.98 16.00 -6.35
CA GLY A 61 -7.80 17.18 -7.20
C GLY A 61 -8.41 17.05 -8.60
N ARG A 62 -8.86 15.87 -9.02
CA ARG A 62 -9.82 15.75 -10.13
C ARG A 62 -11.21 15.99 -9.55
N ASN A 63 -11.70 17.22 -9.69
CA ASN A 63 -13.11 17.53 -9.48
C ASN A 63 -13.90 16.75 -10.55
N VAL A 64 -14.28 15.50 -10.23
CA VAL A 64 -15.25 14.75 -11.04
C VAL A 64 -16.61 15.33 -10.66
N ASN A 65 -17.04 16.29 -11.46
CA ASN A 65 -18.38 16.87 -11.45
C ASN A 65 -19.41 15.83 -11.90
#